data_AF-B5YMB8-F1
#
_entry.id   AF-B5YMB8-F1
#
_cell.length_a   1.000
_cell.length_b   1.000
_cell.length_c   1.000
_cell.angle_alpha   90.00
_cell.angle_beta   90.00
_cell.angle_gamma   90.00
#
_symmetry.space_group_name_H-M   'P 1'
#
loop_
_entity.id
_entity.type
_entity.pdbx_description
1 polymer ?
#
loop_
_entity_poly.entity_id
_entity_poly.type
_entity_poly.pdbx_seq_one_letter_code
_entity_poly.pdbx_strand_id
1 'polypeptide(L)'
;MTGIQLTIDYLPVTTTWSKENISILQNTDIACFSSTSVVKRYLKNLDLHLEVDPNISSEDRRALPNKPDLVADIIGGIGSGSSSTASLMAACPNTEAAKECLDSGRWTANHIYYPKDGSQPVELKAEVLEEGGDSDLGDDDKEEEEQGDVDVEVWAATVMQAAGDVMERKFWGGGW
;
A
#
# COMPACT_ATOMS: atom_id res chain seq x y z
N MET A 1 4.04 -20.78 -21.98
CA MET A 1 3.73 -20.57 -20.56
C MET A 1 4.25 -19.20 -20.19
N THR A 2 3.37 -18.20 -20.03
CA THR A 2 3.76 -16.91 -19.46
C THR A 2 3.91 -17.11 -17.96
N GLY A 3 5.11 -17.49 -17.53
CA GLY A 3 5.43 -17.71 -16.12
C GLY A 3 5.52 -16.37 -15.40
N ILE A 4 4.37 -15.82 -15.01
CA ILE A 4 4.33 -14.65 -14.14
C ILE A 4 4.68 -15.17 -12.73
N GLN A 5 5.80 -14.70 -12.20
CA GLN A 5 6.28 -15.06 -10.86
C GLN A 5 6.08 -13.85 -9.94
N LEU A 6 5.38 -14.08 -8.82
CA LEU A 6 5.29 -13.15 -7.71
C LEU A 6 6.43 -13.44 -6.74
N THR A 7 7.21 -12.42 -6.41
CA THR A 7 8.25 -12.49 -5.38
C THR A 7 7.82 -11.64 -4.20
N ILE A 8 7.98 -12.16 -2.99
CA ILE A 8 7.71 -11.44 -1.75
C ILE A 8 9.06 -11.18 -1.08
N ASP A 9 9.44 -9.91 -0.99
CA ASP A 9 10.66 -9.47 -0.33
C ASP A 9 10.31 -8.58 0.87
N TYR A 10 11.03 -8.79 1.98
CA TYR A 10 10.87 -7.98 3.18
C TYR A 10 11.88 -6.84 3.20
N LEU A 11 11.40 -5.62 3.38
CA LEU A 11 12.25 -4.44 3.44
C LEU A 11 12.33 -3.86 4.86
N PRO A 12 13.52 -3.74 5.45
CA PRO A 12 13.69 -3.08 6.73
C PRO A 12 13.45 -1.59 6.56
N VAL A 13 12.29 -1.10 6.99
CA VAL A 13 12.00 0.33 7.03
C VAL A 13 12.71 1.05 8.18
N THR A 14 13.35 0.32 9.11
CA THR A 14 13.94 0.85 10.36
C THR A 14 15.23 1.66 10.17
N THR A 15 15.91 1.54 9.04
CA THR A 15 17.17 2.24 8.73
C THR A 15 17.10 2.92 7.36
N THR A 16 18.14 3.68 7.01
CA THR A 16 18.35 4.17 5.65
C THR A 16 18.37 3.00 4.65
N TRP A 17 17.85 3.21 3.44
CA TRP A 17 17.82 2.18 2.41
C TRP A 17 19.21 1.95 1.82
N SER A 18 19.64 0.69 1.79
CA SER A 18 20.81 0.27 1.03
C SER A 18 20.51 0.27 -0.47
N LYS A 19 21.55 0.17 -1.31
CA LYS A 19 21.39 0.00 -2.77
C LYS A 19 20.59 -1.26 -3.12
N GLU A 20 20.74 -2.31 -2.33
CA GLU A 20 19.98 -3.56 -2.50
C GLU A 20 18.50 -3.34 -2.20
N ASN A 21 18.16 -2.62 -1.12
CA ASN A 21 16.79 -2.26 -0.79
C ASN A 21 16.14 -1.44 -1.91
N ILE A 22 16.87 -0.48 -2.49
CA ILE A 22 16.40 0.34 -3.62
C ILE A 22 16.12 -0.55 -4.84
N SER A 23 17.04 -1.46 -5.16
CA SER A 23 16.86 -2.40 -6.27
C SER A 23 15.66 -3.32 -6.08
N ILE A 24 15.37 -3.75 -4.86
CA ILE A 24 14.16 -4.54 -4.57
C ILE A 24 12.92 -3.67 -4.80
N LEU A 25 12.89 -2.46 -4.26
CA LEU A 25 11.76 -1.52 -4.40
C LEU A 25 11.46 -1.15 -5.85
N GLN A 26 12.48 -0.96 -6.67
CA GLN A 26 12.34 -0.65 -8.09
C GLN A 26 11.61 -1.76 -8.86
N ASN A 27 11.79 -3.01 -8.44
CA ASN A 27 11.18 -4.20 -9.05
C ASN A 27 9.88 -4.64 -8.35
N THR A 28 9.47 -3.96 -7.29
CA THR A 28 8.29 -4.33 -6.50
C THR A 28 7.02 -3.71 -7.09
N ASP A 29 5.95 -4.51 -7.17
CA ASP A 29 4.62 -4.04 -7.62
C ASP A 29 3.69 -3.68 -6.46
N ILE A 30 3.87 -4.29 -5.28
CA ILE A 30 2.99 -4.12 -4.11
C ILE A 30 3.84 -3.92 -2.85
N ALA A 31 3.56 -2.86 -2.10
CA ALA A 31 4.06 -2.65 -0.75
C ALA A 31 3.02 -3.14 0.26
N CYS A 32 3.38 -4.16 1.03
CA CYS A 32 2.54 -4.69 2.12
C CYS A 32 2.94 -4.01 3.43
N PHE A 33 2.14 -3.07 3.90
CA PHE A 33 2.39 -2.36 5.15
C PHE A 33 1.77 -3.11 6.33
N SER A 34 2.48 -3.17 7.46
CA SER A 34 1.97 -3.78 8.68
C SER A 34 1.40 -2.77 9.69
N SER A 35 1.62 -1.47 9.49
CA SER A 35 0.99 -0.41 10.28
C SER A 35 1.13 0.96 9.62
N THR A 36 0.35 1.94 10.10
CA THR A 36 0.44 3.36 9.71
C THR A 36 1.85 3.92 9.95
N SER A 37 2.51 3.52 11.03
CA SER A 37 3.89 3.93 11.35
C SER A 37 4.90 3.47 10.31
N VAL A 38 4.69 2.30 9.70
CA VAL A 38 5.54 1.78 8.62
C VAL A 38 5.32 2.58 7.34
N VAL A 39 4.08 2.97 7.01
CA VAL A 39 3.77 3.85 5.86
C VAL A 39 4.50 5.19 5.98
N LYS A 40 4.36 5.87 7.14
CA LYS A 40 5.04 7.15 7.42
C LYS A 40 6.56 7.03 7.26
N ARG A 41 7.14 5.93 7.75
CA ARG A 41 8.58 5.70 7.68
C ARG A 41 9.04 5.40 6.26
N TYR A 42 8.27 4.62 5.49
CA TYR A 42 8.51 4.39 4.08
C TYR A 42 8.55 5.72 3.31
N LEU A 43 7.52 6.56 3.49
CA LEU A 43 7.44 7.88 2.85
C LEU A 43 8.62 8.77 3.23
N LYS A 44 9.02 8.79 4.50
CA LYS A 44 10.19 9.54 4.95
C LYS A 44 11.48 9.05 4.29
N ASN A 45 11.69 7.74 4.20
CA ASN A 45 12.88 7.19 3.55
C ASN A 45 12.88 7.46 2.04
N LEU A 46 11.70 7.44 1.42
CA LEU A 46 11.55 7.80 0.02
C LEU A 46 11.87 9.29 -0.23
N ASP A 47 11.40 10.19 0.64
CA ASP A 47 11.72 11.62 0.58
C ASP A 47 13.22 11.88 0.75
N LEU A 48 13.87 11.14 1.65
CA LEU A 48 15.32 11.20 1.83
C LEU A 48 16.08 10.69 0.59
N HIS A 49 15.60 9.60 -0.03
CA HIS A 49 16.21 9.06 -1.25
C HIS A 49 16.07 10.00 -2.44
N LEU A 50 14.90 10.61 -2.60
CA LEU A 50 14.58 11.54 -3.69
C LEU A 50 15.08 12.98 -3.42
N GLU A 51 15.75 13.22 -2.29
CA GLU A 51 16.23 14.54 -1.85
C GLU A 51 15.14 15.63 -1.89
N VAL A 52 13.91 15.26 -1.47
CA VAL A 52 12.75 16.16 -1.51
C VAL A 52 12.91 17.31 -0.52
N ASP A 53 12.71 18.54 -0.98
CA ASP A 53 12.69 19.71 -0.10
C ASP A 53 11.57 19.58 0.94
N PRO A 54 11.87 19.65 2.26
CA PRO A 54 10.85 19.57 3.30
C PRO A 54 9.80 20.69 3.23
N ASN A 55 10.06 21.78 2.51
CA ASN A 55 9.16 22.92 2.34
C ASN A 55 8.37 22.88 1.02
N ILE A 56 8.46 21.80 0.25
CA ILE A 56 7.70 21.64 -0.99
C ILE A 56 6.19 21.78 -0.73
N SER A 57 5.47 22.38 -1.69
CA SER A 57 4.02 22.51 -1.59
C SER A 57 3.34 21.14 -1.56
N SER A 58 2.16 21.05 -0.93
CA SER A 58 1.42 19.79 -0.88
C SER A 58 1.04 19.29 -2.27
N GLU A 59 0.72 20.19 -3.21
CA GLU A 59 0.37 19.89 -4.59
C GLU A 59 1.56 19.28 -5.35
N ASP A 60 2.73 19.92 -5.29
CA ASP A 60 3.95 19.41 -5.91
C ASP A 60 4.40 18.09 -5.28
N ARG A 61 4.17 17.91 -3.97
CA ARG A 61 4.47 16.64 -3.28
C ARG A 61 3.63 15.47 -3.80
N ARG A 62 2.41 15.72 -4.32
CA ARG A 62 1.55 14.68 -4.92
C ARG A 62 2.05 14.23 -6.29
N ALA A 63 2.81 15.07 -6.99
CA ALA A 63 3.40 14.73 -8.28
C ALA A 63 4.65 13.84 -8.15
N LEU A 64 5.16 13.65 -6.92
CA LEU A 64 6.31 12.81 -6.65
C LEU A 64 5.97 11.32 -6.74
N PRO A 65 6.93 10.48 -7.17
CA PRO A 65 6.68 9.05 -7.30
C PRO A 65 6.50 8.40 -5.93
N ASN A 66 5.78 7.27 -5.92
CA ASN A 66 5.53 6.45 -4.74
C ASN A 66 6.54 5.30 -4.57
N LYS A 67 7.53 5.21 -5.47
CA LYS A 67 8.63 4.25 -5.43
C LYS A 67 9.91 4.90 -5.97
N PRO A 68 11.10 4.41 -5.61
CA PRO A 68 12.34 4.76 -6.31
C PRO A 68 12.25 4.33 -7.78
N ASP A 69 12.72 5.17 -8.69
CA ASP A 69 12.72 4.87 -10.13
C ASP A 69 14.16 4.72 -10.65
N LEU A 70 14.40 3.66 -11.42
CA LEU A 70 15.69 3.40 -12.07
C LEU A 70 16.07 4.52 -13.04
N VAL A 71 15.10 5.11 -13.74
CA VAL A 71 15.38 6.09 -14.81
C VAL A 71 15.66 7.48 -14.23
N ALA A 72 14.89 7.90 -13.23
CA ALA A 72 15.13 9.17 -12.52
C ALA A 72 16.45 9.16 -11.71
N ASP A 73 16.87 8.01 -11.18
CA ASP A 73 18.14 7.89 -10.43
C ASP A 73 19.38 7.88 -11.35
N ILE A 74 19.25 7.52 -12.63
CA ILE A 74 20.37 7.47 -13.60
C ILE A 74 20.58 8.82 -14.31
N ILE A 75 19.50 9.53 -14.60
CA ILE A 75 19.54 10.82 -15.30
C ILE A 75 19.19 11.88 -14.27
N GLY A 76 20.19 12.39 -13.53
CA GLY A 76 20.05 13.45 -12.53
C GLY A 76 19.55 14.78 -13.13
N GLY A 77 18.29 14.78 -13.56
CA GLY A 77 17.68 15.82 -14.35
C GLY A 77 16.18 15.83 -14.11
N ILE A 78 15.75 16.84 -13.37
CA ILE A 78 14.37 17.32 -13.34
C ILE A 78 13.91 17.49 -14.80
N GLY A 79 13.10 16.57 -15.33
CA GLY A 79 12.77 16.62 -16.75
C GLY A 79 11.87 15.50 -17.28
N SER A 80 10.56 15.70 -17.10
CA SER A 80 9.49 15.46 -18.09
C SER A 80 9.43 14.11 -18.83
N GLY A 81 8.43 13.30 -18.44
CA GLY A 81 7.59 12.56 -19.39
C GLY A 81 8.20 11.34 -20.05
N SER A 82 8.29 10.22 -19.34
CA SER A 82 8.12 8.91 -19.96
C SER A 82 7.00 8.15 -19.26
N SER A 83 5.95 7.94 -20.03
CA SER A 83 4.64 7.40 -19.70
C SER A 83 4.68 5.87 -19.56
N SER A 84 5.19 5.36 -18.43
CA SER A 84 4.93 3.98 -17.98
C SER A 84 5.22 3.75 -16.50
N THR A 85 4.92 4.72 -15.63
CA THR A 85 5.19 4.59 -14.18
C THR A 85 4.27 3.54 -13.55
N ALA A 86 4.74 2.30 -13.46
CA ALA A 86 4.13 1.27 -12.64
C ALA A 86 4.10 1.76 -11.19
N SER A 87 3.00 2.42 -10.83
CA SER A 87 2.72 2.89 -9.48
C SER A 87 2.70 1.67 -8.57
N LEU A 88 3.59 1.69 -7.57
CA LEU A 88 3.62 0.70 -6.51
C LEU A 88 2.24 0.68 -5.86
N MET A 89 1.60 -0.47 -5.74
CA MET A 89 0.34 -0.58 -5.01
C MET A 89 0.60 -0.67 -3.52
N ALA A 90 -0.36 -0.26 -2.71
CA ALA A 90 -0.29 -0.38 -1.27
C ALA A 90 -1.31 -1.41 -0.79
N ALA A 91 -0.87 -2.40 -0.02
CA ALA A 91 -1.74 -3.25 0.78
C ALA A 91 -1.58 -2.85 2.26
N CYS A 92 -2.61 -2.22 2.79
CA CYS A 92 -2.65 -1.63 4.12
C CYS A 92 -3.42 -2.56 5.09
N PRO A 93 -3.05 -2.56 6.38
CA PRO A 93 -3.69 -3.41 7.39
C PRO A 93 -5.01 -2.84 7.90
N ASN A 94 -5.26 -1.54 7.73
CA ASN A 94 -6.45 -0.86 8.23
C ASN A 94 -6.70 0.44 7.45
N THR A 95 -7.86 1.06 7.72
CA THR A 95 -8.30 2.33 7.11
C THR A 95 -7.33 3.48 7.40
N GLU A 96 -6.69 3.52 8.57
CA GLU A 96 -5.75 4.58 8.94
C GLU A 96 -4.48 4.57 8.09
N ALA A 97 -3.89 3.40 7.89
CA ALA A 97 -2.72 3.24 7.04
C ALA A 97 -3.05 3.55 5.57
N ALA A 98 -4.26 3.17 5.12
CA ALA A 98 -4.75 3.52 3.78
C ALA A 98 -4.93 5.03 3.61
N LYS A 99 -5.47 5.69 4.64
CA LYS A 99 -5.61 7.14 4.69
C LYS A 99 -4.25 7.83 4.63
N GLU A 100 -3.25 7.35 5.35
CA GLU A 100 -1.88 7.90 5.26
C GLU A 100 -1.29 7.76 3.85
N CYS A 101 -1.47 6.61 3.19
CA CYS A 101 -1.07 6.43 1.79
C CYS A 101 -1.78 7.44 0.87
N LEU A 102 -3.08 7.66 1.05
CA LEU A 102 -3.86 8.59 0.24
C LEU A 102 -3.49 10.06 0.51
N ASP A 103 -3.31 10.43 1.77
CA ASP A 103 -2.98 11.78 2.22
C ASP A 103 -1.59 12.22 1.74
N SER A 104 -0.68 11.25 1.53
CA SER A 104 0.61 11.51 0.87
C SER A 104 0.47 12.06 -0.55
N GLY A 105 -0.67 11.79 -1.20
CA GLY A 105 -0.97 12.18 -2.57
C GLY A 105 -0.22 11.38 -3.65
N ARG A 106 0.62 10.41 -3.25
CA ARG A 106 1.46 9.62 -4.18
C ARG A 106 0.78 8.34 -4.65
N TRP A 107 -0.28 7.93 -3.97
CA TRP A 107 -1.16 6.85 -4.39
C TRP A 107 -2.51 7.42 -4.80
N THR A 108 -3.11 6.81 -5.82
CA THR A 108 -4.52 6.99 -6.13
C THR A 108 -5.34 5.98 -5.33
N ALA A 109 -6.60 6.31 -5.03
CA ALA A 109 -7.48 5.42 -4.26
C ALA A 109 -7.60 4.00 -4.86
N ASN A 110 -7.53 3.88 -6.19
CA ASN A 110 -7.59 2.60 -6.90
C ASN A 110 -6.33 1.74 -6.76
N HIS A 111 -5.24 2.27 -6.18
CA HIS A 111 -3.99 1.55 -5.94
C HIS A 111 -3.75 1.24 -4.46
N ILE A 112 -4.77 1.42 -3.61
CA ILE A 112 -4.70 1.18 -2.17
C ILE A 112 -5.73 0.12 -1.81
N TYR A 113 -5.25 -1.01 -1.30
CA TYR A 113 -6.04 -2.12 -0.79
C TYR A 113 -6.00 -2.08 0.73
N TYR A 114 -7.15 -2.15 1.37
CA TYR A 114 -7.28 -2.15 2.82
C TYR A 114 -8.61 -2.79 3.22
N PRO A 115 -8.73 -3.29 4.46
CA PRO A 115 -9.99 -3.81 4.96
C PRO A 115 -11.01 -2.68 4.98
N LYS A 116 -12.12 -2.82 4.28
CA LYS A 116 -13.18 -1.82 4.33
C LYS A 116 -14.00 -2.11 5.57
N ASP A 117 -14.07 -1.16 6.50
CA ASP A 117 -14.92 -1.27 7.69
C ASP A 117 -16.34 -1.70 7.27
N GLY A 118 -16.77 -2.88 7.71
CA GLY A 118 -18.05 -3.48 7.34
C GLY A 118 -18.01 -4.58 6.25
N SER A 119 -16.86 -4.88 5.64
CA SER A 119 -16.70 -6.20 5.01
C SER A 119 -16.49 -7.23 6.11
N GLN A 120 -17.61 -7.75 6.65
CA GLN A 120 -17.60 -9.07 7.25
C GLN A 120 -16.76 -9.98 6.33
N PRO A 121 -15.92 -10.87 6.88
CA PRO A 121 -15.38 -11.96 6.08
C PRO A 121 -16.54 -12.50 5.27
N VAL A 122 -16.39 -12.62 3.95
CA VAL A 122 -17.40 -13.33 3.18
C VAL A 122 -17.32 -14.76 3.69
N GLU A 123 -18.10 -15.06 4.72
CA GLU A 123 -18.39 -16.41 5.13
C GLU A 123 -18.92 -17.07 3.87
N LEU A 124 -18.13 -17.99 3.32
CA LEU A 124 -18.59 -18.90 2.30
C LEU A 124 -19.81 -19.59 2.91
N LYS A 125 -21.00 -19.13 2.53
CA LYS A 125 -22.28 -19.58 3.06
C LYS A 125 -22.37 -21.10 2.93
N ALA A 126 -22.05 -21.81 4.00
CA ALA A 126 -22.63 -23.10 4.30
C ALA A 126 -23.96 -22.78 4.96
N GLU A 127 -25.06 -22.93 4.22
CA GLU A 127 -26.41 -22.77 4.76
C GLU A 127 -26.64 -23.75 5.92
N VAL A 128 -26.89 -23.21 7.12
CA VAL A 128 -27.68 -23.86 8.19
C VAL A 128 -28.49 -22.77 8.90
N LEU A 129 -29.75 -23.08 9.20
CA LEU A 129 -30.85 -22.18 9.59
C LEU A 129 -30.95 -21.85 11.11
N GLU A 130 -31.61 -20.71 11.39
CA GLU A 130 -32.29 -20.21 12.63
C GLU A 130 -31.40 -19.72 13.79
N GLU A 131 -31.75 -18.75 14.66
CA GLU A 131 -33.00 -18.13 15.12
C GLU A 131 -32.67 -16.76 15.82
N GLY A 132 -33.67 -15.94 16.20
CA GLY A 132 -33.57 -14.49 16.49
C GLY A 132 -32.83 -13.97 17.75
N GLY A 133 -32.78 -12.64 17.91
CA GLY A 133 -32.33 -11.96 19.13
C GLY A 133 -32.02 -10.47 18.96
N ASP A 134 -32.79 -9.63 19.67
CA ASP A 134 -32.84 -8.15 19.68
C ASP A 134 -31.90 -7.51 20.73
N SER A 135 -31.83 -6.16 20.75
CA SER A 135 -31.29 -5.22 21.75
C SER A 135 -29.79 -4.87 21.68
N ASP A 136 -29.27 -3.72 22.10
CA ASP A 136 -29.72 -2.35 22.45
C ASP A 136 -28.42 -1.60 22.87
N LEU A 137 -28.50 -0.27 22.92
CA LEU A 137 -27.48 0.78 23.09
C LEU A 137 -26.34 0.58 24.12
N GLY A 138 -25.19 1.25 23.87
CA GLY A 138 -24.15 1.47 24.88
C GLY A 138 -23.00 2.37 24.42
N ASP A 139 -23.15 3.67 24.67
CA ASP A 139 -22.17 4.78 24.63
C ASP A 139 -21.13 4.64 25.75
N ASP A 140 -19.83 4.80 25.48
CA ASP A 140 -18.90 5.54 26.37
C ASP A 140 -17.46 5.66 25.81
N ASP A 141 -16.93 6.87 25.99
CA ASP A 141 -15.62 7.38 25.59
C ASP A 141 -14.42 6.63 26.20
N LYS A 142 -13.51 6.16 25.33
CA LYS A 142 -12.07 6.07 25.61
C LYS A 142 -11.24 6.23 24.32
N GLU A 143 -10.69 7.42 24.13
CA GLU A 143 -9.53 7.65 23.25
C GLU A 143 -8.29 7.02 23.90
N GLU A 144 -8.18 5.69 23.83
CA GLU A 144 -6.88 5.03 23.82
C GLU A 144 -6.53 4.84 22.34
N GLU A 145 -5.31 5.21 21.92
CA GLU A 145 -4.76 4.77 20.64
C GLU A 145 -4.64 3.24 20.70
N GLU A 146 -5.76 2.54 20.53
CA GLU A 146 -5.78 1.13 20.21
C GLU A 146 -5.01 1.02 18.91
N GLN A 147 -3.75 0.60 19.00
CA GLN A 147 -3.16 -0.22 17.96
C GLN A 147 -4.06 -1.45 17.87
N GLY A 148 -5.19 -1.31 17.17
CA GLY A 148 -6.11 -2.39 16.92
C GLY A 148 -5.29 -3.53 16.37
N ASP A 149 -5.39 -4.69 17.02
CA ASP A 149 -4.68 -5.88 16.59
C ASP A 149 -4.95 -6.07 15.10
N VAL A 150 -3.88 -6.07 14.30
CA VAL A 150 -4.03 -6.28 12.86
C VAL A 150 -4.57 -7.68 12.69
N ASP A 151 -5.82 -7.79 12.23
CA ASP A 151 -6.37 -9.05 11.81
C ASP A 151 -5.54 -9.56 10.62
N VAL A 152 -4.65 -10.51 10.91
CA VAL A 152 -3.68 -11.02 9.96
C VAL A 152 -4.37 -11.73 8.81
N GLU A 153 -5.53 -12.36 9.03
CA GLU A 153 -6.27 -13.05 7.98
C GLU A 153 -6.89 -12.04 7.01
N VAL A 154 -7.52 -11.00 7.56
CA VAL A 154 -8.11 -9.93 6.76
C VAL A 154 -7.03 -9.15 6.02
N TRP A 155 -5.91 -8.82 6.67
CA TRP A 155 -4.77 -8.19 6.02
C TRP A 155 -4.13 -9.08 4.94
N ALA A 156 -3.99 -10.39 5.18
CA ALA A 156 -3.51 -11.31 4.15
C ALA A 156 -4.46 -11.33 2.95
N ALA A 157 -5.78 -11.28 3.17
CA ALA A 157 -6.75 -11.19 2.09
C ALA A 157 -6.58 -9.90 1.25
N THR A 158 -6.27 -8.75 1.88
CA THR A 158 -6.01 -7.50 1.12
C THR A 158 -4.74 -7.61 0.28
N VAL A 159 -3.68 -8.23 0.81
CA VAL A 159 -2.45 -8.51 0.07
C VAL A 159 -2.73 -9.43 -1.12
N MET A 160 -3.53 -10.48 -0.94
CA MET A 160 -3.90 -11.41 -2.01
C MET A 160 -4.75 -10.76 -3.09
N GLN A 161 -5.66 -9.86 -2.71
CA GLN A 161 -6.44 -9.07 -3.67
C GLN A 161 -5.53 -8.18 -4.51
N ALA A 162 -4.60 -7.46 -3.87
CA ALA A 162 -3.62 -6.64 -4.58
C ALA A 162 -2.77 -7.48 -5.55
N ALA A 163 -2.33 -8.67 -5.12
CA ALA A 163 -1.59 -9.62 -5.96
C ALA A 163 -2.40 -10.08 -7.17
N GLY A 164 -3.68 -10.41 -6.98
CA GLY A 164 -4.61 -10.74 -8.06
C GLY A 164 -4.70 -9.64 -9.11
N ASP A 165 -4.95 -8.40 -8.69
CA ASP A 165 -5.11 -7.26 -9.60
C ASP A 165 -3.81 -6.89 -10.34
N VAL A 166 -2.64 -7.06 -9.70
CA VAL A 166 -1.33 -6.92 -10.37
C VAL A 166 -1.16 -7.98 -11.44
N MET A 167 -1.45 -9.24 -11.10
CA MET A 167 -1.31 -10.37 -12.01
C MET A 167 -2.24 -10.21 -13.21
N GLU A 168 -3.50 -9.85 -12.99
CA GLU A 168 -4.47 -9.59 -14.06
C GLU A 168 -4.03 -8.45 -14.96
N ARG A 169 -3.53 -7.35 -14.41
CA ARG A 169 -2.99 -6.24 -15.22
C ARG A 169 -1.77 -6.65 -16.03
N LYS A 170 -0.85 -7.41 -15.45
CA LYS A 170 0.33 -7.92 -16.18
C LYS A 170 -0.06 -8.90 -17.28
N PHE A 171 -1.08 -9.73 -17.04
CA PHE A 171 -1.55 -10.75 -17.97
C PHE A 171 -2.38 -10.16 -19.12
N TRP A 172 -3.38 -9.32 -18.81
CA TRP A 172 -4.32 -8.76 -19.79
C TRP A 172 -3.88 -7.41 -20.37
N GLY A 173 -3.12 -6.63 -19.61
CA GLY A 173 -2.71 -5.26 -19.98
C GLY A 173 -1.59 -5.19 -21.02
N GLY A 174 -1.07 -6.33 -21.49
CA GLY A 174 -0.18 -6.36 -22.65
C GLY A 174 1.18 -5.71 -22.44
N GLY A 175 1.84 -5.95 -21.30
CA GLY A 175 3.26 -5.63 -21.09
C GLY A 175 3.61 -4.13 -21.03
N TRP A 176 4.34 -3.75 -19.99
CA TRP A 176 4.92 -2.41 -19.82
C TRP A 176 5.93 -2.06 -20.92
#